data_AF-A0A951IW86-F1
#
_entry.id   AF-A0A951IW86-F1
#
_cell.length_a   1.000
_cell.length_b   1.000
_cell.length_c   1.000
_cell.angle_alpha   90.00
_cell.angle_beta   90.00
_cell.angle_gamma   90.00
#
_symmetry.space_group_name_H-M   'P 1'
#
loop_
_entity.id
_entity.type
_entity.pdbx_description
1 polymer ?
#
loop_
_entity_poly.entity_id
_entity_poly.type
_entity_poly.pdbx_seq_one_letter_code
_entity_poly.pdbx_strand_id
1 'polypeptide(L)'
;MKITSLNTFLFKSFLCSLGLLLAVCSVNDAYAQARPNLGSSARLFSYALEEMEKGDYEKANTYFRQIIENNLPLSPEMPYHFAVTLYELKQYDNSRNFLTRYLQINGRNAEKFEEAKELEAKLQEPLDAIKACSFCNRQGYRILACNTCEGEKELEQSCSLCKERGVVGCNRCFGKGLLTKRNVFNLIEYHECDQCNGEGKHTCPRCDGDLKEFTTCRTCQGEGTIASEEICDHKEKPRHLSSLFRQMQNSHD
;
A
#
# COMPACT_ATOMS: atom_id res chain seq x y z
N MET A 1 -37.89 89.22 -29.85
CA MET A 1 -38.32 88.09 -28.99
C MET A 1 -37.78 86.80 -29.59
N LYS A 2 -36.60 86.34 -29.12
CA LYS A 2 -36.34 85.10 -28.33
C LYS A 2 -36.84 83.83 -29.04
N ILE A 3 -35.97 83.13 -29.79
CA ILE A 3 -35.05 82.03 -29.37
C ILE A 3 -35.82 80.80 -28.86
N THR A 4 -35.80 79.71 -29.64
CA THR A 4 -35.33 78.35 -29.23
C THR A 4 -35.54 77.35 -30.38
N SER A 5 -34.52 77.18 -31.22
CA SER A 5 -34.27 75.96 -31.99
C SER A 5 -32.87 75.50 -31.61
N LEU A 6 -32.73 74.47 -30.78
CA LEU A 6 -31.50 73.69 -30.55
C LEU A 6 -31.83 72.72 -29.40
N ASN A 7 -32.28 71.49 -29.68
CA ASN A 7 -32.06 70.36 -28.75
C ASN A 7 -32.47 68.96 -29.23
N THR A 8 -32.70 68.72 -30.52
CA THR A 8 -33.09 67.38 -31.01
C THR A 8 -32.06 66.68 -31.88
N PHE A 9 -30.88 67.28 -32.11
CA PHE A 9 -29.84 66.70 -32.97
C PHE A 9 -28.67 66.05 -32.22
N LEU A 10 -28.44 66.37 -30.95
CA LEU A 10 -27.28 65.86 -30.19
C LEU A 10 -27.46 64.47 -29.58
N PHE A 11 -28.69 63.94 -29.49
CA PHE A 11 -28.93 62.65 -28.83
C PHE A 11 -28.81 61.43 -29.75
N LYS A 12 -28.87 61.60 -31.08
CA LYS A 12 -28.80 60.47 -32.04
C LYS A 12 -27.39 60.10 -32.49
N SER A 13 -26.40 60.99 -32.31
CA SER A 13 -25.02 60.70 -32.72
C SER A 13 -24.19 59.98 -31.65
N PHE A 14 -24.65 59.94 -30.40
CA PHE A 14 -23.91 59.30 -29.29
C PHE A 14 -24.27 57.82 -29.07
N LEU A 15 -25.41 57.37 -29.60
CA LEU A 15 -25.86 55.97 -29.48
C LEU A 15 -25.28 55.04 -30.56
N CYS A 16 -24.78 55.57 -31.69
CA CYS A 16 -24.13 54.75 -32.71
C CYS A 16 -22.62 54.53 -32.47
N SER A 17 -21.96 55.38 -31.68
CA SER A 17 -20.52 55.23 -31.40
C SER A 17 -20.20 54.31 -30.21
N LEU A 18 -21.17 54.07 -29.31
CA LEU A 18 -20.98 53.13 -28.18
C LEU A 18 -21.21 51.66 -28.58
N GLY A 19 -21.98 51.39 -29.64
CA GLY A 19 -22.24 50.04 -30.15
C GLY A 19 -21.08 49.43 -30.94
N LEU A 20 -20.17 50.25 -31.48
CA LEU A 20 -19.05 49.77 -32.30
C LEU A 20 -17.77 49.47 -31.48
N LEU A 21 -17.67 50.01 -30.26
CA LEU A 21 -16.52 49.81 -29.37
C LEU A 21 -16.66 48.59 -28.44
N LEU A 22 -17.88 48.05 -28.28
CA LEU A 22 -18.14 46.81 -27.53
C LEU A 22 -18.09 45.54 -28.40
N ALA A 23 -18.00 45.67 -29.73
CA ALA A 23 -17.89 44.53 -30.65
C ALA A 23 -16.44 44.07 -30.91
N VAL A 24 -15.44 44.77 -30.37
CA VAL A 24 -14.01 44.47 -30.60
C VAL A 24 -13.36 43.73 -29.40
N CYS A 25 -14.10 43.50 -28.31
CA CYS A 25 -13.57 42.84 -27.12
C CYS A 25 -14.01 41.36 -26.95
N SER A 26 -14.62 40.74 -27.97
CA SER A 26 -15.30 39.44 -27.83
C SER A 26 -14.69 38.30 -28.64
N VAL A 27 -13.39 38.31 -28.92
CA VAL A 27 -12.66 37.14 -29.47
C VAL A 27 -11.21 37.22 -29.06
N ASN A 28 -10.93 36.86 -27.81
CA ASN A 28 -9.67 36.25 -27.39
C ASN A 28 -9.86 35.68 -25.98
N ASP A 29 -10.87 34.82 -25.81
CA ASP A 29 -10.66 33.67 -24.94
C ASP A 29 -9.67 32.76 -25.68
N ALA A 30 -8.40 33.17 -25.65
CA ALA A 30 -7.32 32.23 -25.76
C ALA A 30 -7.51 31.31 -24.57
N TYR A 31 -8.23 30.21 -24.82
CA TYR A 31 -8.12 29.00 -24.04
C TYR A 31 -6.62 28.72 -23.95
N ALA A 32 -6.00 29.17 -22.87
CA ALA A 32 -4.77 28.61 -22.35
C ALA A 32 -5.12 27.18 -21.93
N GLN A 33 -5.33 26.33 -22.92
CA GLN A 33 -5.28 24.89 -22.74
C GLN A 33 -3.81 24.62 -22.48
N ALA A 34 -3.44 24.68 -21.20
CA ALA A 34 -2.28 23.96 -20.69
C ALA A 34 -2.55 22.48 -21.03
N ARG A 35 -2.25 22.10 -22.29
CA ARG A 35 -2.12 20.70 -22.66
C ARG A 35 -1.06 20.17 -21.70
N PRO A 36 -1.38 19.21 -20.82
CA PRO A 36 -0.34 18.60 -20.02
C PRO A 36 0.72 18.08 -20.99
N ASN A 37 1.99 18.19 -20.61
CA ASN A 37 3.11 17.75 -21.43
C ASN A 37 3.04 16.22 -21.59
N LEU A 38 2.20 15.76 -22.53
CA LEU A 38 1.84 14.36 -22.77
C LEU A 38 2.93 13.62 -23.55
N GLY A 39 3.97 14.30 -24.02
CA GLY A 39 4.96 13.72 -24.94
C GLY A 39 5.65 12.48 -24.36
N SER A 40 5.97 12.48 -23.07
CA SER A 40 6.57 11.31 -22.41
C SER A 40 5.55 10.18 -22.19
N SER A 41 4.35 10.51 -21.69
CA SER A 41 3.30 9.52 -21.39
C SER A 41 2.78 8.84 -22.66
N ALA A 42 2.43 9.62 -23.68
CA ALA A 42 1.91 9.12 -24.94
C ALA A 42 2.92 8.20 -25.65
N ARG A 43 4.20 8.57 -25.64
CA ARG A 43 5.26 7.73 -26.22
C ARG A 43 5.41 6.40 -25.48
N LEU A 44 5.44 6.42 -24.15
CA LEU A 44 5.52 5.19 -23.35
C LEU A 44 4.28 4.31 -23.57
N PHE A 45 3.11 4.93 -23.68
CA PHE A 45 1.87 4.20 -23.95
C PHE A 45 1.90 3.55 -25.34
N SER A 46 2.36 4.27 -26.38
CA SER A 46 2.53 3.68 -27.72
C SER A 46 3.53 2.52 -27.72
N TYR A 47 4.66 2.63 -27.00
CA TYR A 47 5.58 1.51 -26.87
C TYR A 47 4.95 0.32 -26.15
N ALA A 48 4.15 0.56 -25.11
CA ALA A 48 3.42 -0.51 -24.43
C ALA A 48 2.48 -1.26 -25.40
N LEU A 49 1.72 -0.53 -26.22
CA LEU A 49 0.84 -1.12 -27.23
C LEU A 49 1.62 -1.92 -28.28
N GLU A 50 2.74 -1.39 -28.77
CA GLU A 50 3.59 -2.09 -29.74
C GLU A 50 4.15 -3.41 -29.18
N GLU A 51 4.55 -3.44 -27.92
CA GLU A 51 5.01 -4.69 -27.28
C GLU A 51 3.85 -5.65 -27.01
N MET A 52 2.64 -5.16 -26.69
CA MET A 52 1.44 -6.01 -26.63
C MET A 52 1.12 -6.66 -27.98
N GLU A 53 1.25 -5.94 -29.09
CA GLU A 53 1.05 -6.49 -30.44
C GLU A 53 2.05 -7.60 -30.79
N LYS A 54 3.26 -7.54 -30.24
CA LYS A 54 4.29 -8.59 -30.35
C LYS A 54 4.06 -9.77 -29.39
N GLY A 55 3.13 -9.64 -28.44
CA GLY A 55 2.91 -10.61 -27.37
C GLY A 55 3.92 -10.52 -26.21
N ASP A 56 4.75 -9.47 -26.16
CA ASP A 56 5.71 -9.26 -25.07
C ASP A 56 5.06 -8.44 -23.94
N TYR A 57 4.22 -9.11 -23.16
CA TYR A 57 3.46 -8.49 -22.07
C TYR A 57 4.35 -8.06 -20.90
N GLU A 58 5.52 -8.67 -20.69
CA GLU A 58 6.47 -8.25 -19.64
C GLU A 58 7.07 -6.88 -19.96
N LYS A 59 7.48 -6.69 -21.21
CA LYS A 59 8.01 -5.41 -21.68
C LYS A 59 6.91 -4.35 -21.76
N ALA A 60 5.70 -4.70 -22.19
CA ALA A 60 4.55 -3.81 -22.13
C ALA A 60 4.26 -3.34 -20.68
N ASN A 61 4.24 -4.28 -19.72
CA ASN A 61 4.07 -3.98 -18.30
C ASN A 61 5.14 -3.02 -17.77
N THR A 62 6.39 -3.17 -18.22
CA THR A 62 7.47 -2.22 -17.88
C THR A 62 7.13 -0.79 -18.30
N TYR A 63 6.65 -0.58 -19.54
CA TYR A 63 6.27 0.76 -20.01
C TYR A 63 5.04 1.32 -19.27
N PHE A 64 4.02 0.50 -18.99
CA PHE A 64 2.87 0.93 -18.19
C PHE A 64 3.27 1.34 -16.78
N ARG A 65 4.16 0.58 -16.12
CA ARG A 65 4.66 0.92 -14.78
C ARG A 65 5.46 2.21 -14.80
N GLN A 66 6.29 2.45 -15.82
CA GLN A 66 7.00 3.73 -15.97
C GLN A 66 6.05 4.92 -16.05
N ILE A 67 4.88 4.80 -16.69
CA ILE A 67 3.88 5.88 -16.72
C ILE A 67 3.39 6.18 -15.29
N ILE A 68 3.07 5.15 -14.52
CA ILE A 68 2.51 5.26 -13.17
C ILE A 68 3.56 5.78 -12.17
N GLU A 69 4.75 5.17 -12.16
CA GLU A 69 5.85 5.49 -11.24
C GLU A 69 6.35 6.92 -11.41
N ASN A 70 6.36 7.42 -12.66
CA ASN A 70 6.74 8.80 -12.96
C ASN A 70 5.57 9.80 -12.84
N ASN A 71 4.41 9.35 -12.32
CA ASN A 71 3.20 10.17 -12.16
C ASN A 71 2.79 10.91 -13.44
N LEU A 72 2.95 10.26 -14.59
CA LEU A 72 2.63 10.87 -15.88
C LEU A 72 1.12 10.90 -16.11
N PRO A 73 0.60 11.85 -16.92
CA PRO A 73 -0.83 11.92 -17.22
C PRO A 73 -1.32 10.62 -17.87
N LEU A 74 -2.40 10.05 -17.34
CA LEU A 74 -2.99 8.80 -17.84
C LEU A 74 -3.97 9.07 -18.98
N SER A 75 -3.83 8.33 -20.08
CA SER A 75 -4.85 8.28 -21.14
C SER A 75 -6.10 7.54 -20.63
N PRO A 76 -7.33 7.95 -21.01
CA PRO A 76 -8.56 7.24 -20.64
C PRO A 76 -8.60 5.76 -21.07
N GLU A 77 -7.89 5.38 -22.13
CA GLU A 77 -7.80 4.00 -22.64
C GLU A 77 -6.70 3.17 -21.97
N MET A 78 -5.70 3.82 -21.36
CA MET A 78 -4.55 3.13 -20.76
C MET A 78 -4.95 2.08 -19.71
N PRO A 79 -5.91 2.34 -18.78
CA PRO A 79 -6.33 1.34 -17.80
C PRO A 79 -6.83 0.03 -18.42
N TYR A 80 -7.50 0.07 -19.57
CA TYR A 80 -7.95 -1.15 -20.25
C TYR A 80 -6.77 -1.98 -20.78
N HIS A 81 -5.87 -1.35 -21.53
CA HIS A 81 -4.71 -2.06 -22.08
C HIS A 81 -3.77 -2.58 -20.99
N PHE A 82 -3.62 -1.83 -19.89
CA PHE A 82 -2.84 -2.31 -18.77
C PHE A 82 -3.52 -3.48 -18.05
N ALA A 83 -4.85 -3.48 -17.93
CA ALA A 83 -5.59 -4.62 -17.41
C ALA A 83 -5.41 -5.89 -18.27
N VAL A 84 -5.46 -5.77 -19.60
CA VAL A 84 -5.17 -6.89 -20.52
C VAL A 84 -3.75 -7.42 -20.31
N THR A 85 -2.77 -6.52 -20.24
CA THR A 85 -1.36 -6.88 -20.00
C THR A 85 -1.21 -7.65 -18.68
N LEU A 86 -1.84 -7.17 -17.61
CA LEU A 86 -1.80 -7.83 -16.29
C LEU A 86 -2.52 -9.18 -16.28
N TYR A 87 -3.56 -9.36 -17.09
CA TYR A 87 -4.26 -10.63 -17.24
C TYR A 87 -3.34 -11.69 -17.87
N GLU A 88 -2.65 -11.33 -18.95
CA GLU A 88 -1.69 -12.22 -19.63
C GLU A 88 -0.51 -12.58 -18.73
N LEU A 89 -0.10 -11.64 -17.87
CA LEU A 89 0.91 -11.87 -16.83
C LEU A 89 0.35 -12.58 -15.57
N LYS A 90 -0.90 -13.04 -15.58
CA LYS A 90 -1.57 -13.73 -14.45
C LYS A 90 -1.68 -12.91 -13.16
N GLN A 91 -1.52 -11.59 -13.25
CA GLN A 91 -1.74 -10.66 -12.14
C GLN A 91 -3.22 -10.26 -12.08
N TYR A 92 -4.08 -11.25 -11.85
CA TYR A 92 -5.53 -11.15 -12.04
C TYR A 92 -6.21 -10.11 -11.13
N ASP A 93 -5.79 -9.97 -9.86
CA ASP A 93 -6.36 -8.96 -8.97
C ASP A 93 -6.06 -7.54 -9.46
N ASN A 94 -4.80 -7.29 -9.86
CA ASN A 94 -4.38 -6.01 -10.43
C ASN A 94 -5.13 -5.74 -11.74
N SER A 95 -5.24 -6.74 -12.62
CA SER A 95 -6.01 -6.64 -13.86
C SER A 95 -7.46 -6.21 -13.60
N ARG A 96 -8.17 -6.87 -12.67
CA ARG A 96 -9.53 -6.50 -12.26
C ARG A 96 -9.60 -5.06 -11.76
N ASN A 97 -8.64 -4.62 -10.95
CA ASN A 97 -8.63 -3.28 -10.38
C ASN A 97 -8.51 -2.20 -11.48
N PHE A 98 -7.62 -2.38 -12.45
CA PHE A 98 -7.48 -1.45 -13.59
C PHE A 98 -8.68 -1.49 -14.54
N LEU A 99 -9.23 -2.68 -14.80
CA LEU A 99 -10.44 -2.83 -15.62
C LEU A 99 -11.65 -2.14 -14.98
N THR A 100 -11.79 -2.26 -13.66
CA THR A 100 -12.83 -1.57 -12.90
C THR A 100 -12.69 -0.05 -13.04
N ARG A 101 -11.46 0.48 -12.98
CA ARG A 101 -11.20 1.92 -13.18
C ARG A 101 -11.53 2.36 -14.60
N TYR A 102 -11.19 1.57 -15.61
CA TYR A 102 -11.55 1.85 -17.00
C TYR A 102 -13.06 2.04 -17.17
N LEU A 103 -13.84 1.08 -16.67
CA LEU A 103 -15.30 1.12 -16.75
C LEU A 103 -15.92 2.24 -15.89
N GLN A 104 -15.31 2.60 -14.77
CA GLN A 104 -15.76 3.71 -13.92
C GLN A 104 -15.57 5.08 -14.59
N ILE A 105 -14.44 5.28 -15.28
CA ILE A 105 -14.10 6.56 -15.92
C ILE A 105 -14.92 6.76 -17.19
N ASN A 106 -15.01 5.72 -18.02
CA ASN A 106 -15.58 5.83 -19.37
C ASN A 106 -17.07 5.42 -19.43
N GLY A 107 -17.54 4.63 -18.46
CA GLY A 107 -18.91 4.14 -18.42
C GLY A 107 -19.24 3.23 -19.60
N ARG A 108 -20.50 3.30 -20.08
CA ARG A 108 -21.00 2.52 -21.21
C ARG A 108 -20.55 3.05 -22.58
N ASN A 109 -19.95 4.23 -22.63
CA ASN A 109 -19.49 4.87 -23.86
C ASN A 109 -18.00 4.61 -24.13
N ALA A 110 -17.39 3.70 -23.37
CA ALA A 110 -15.98 3.35 -23.53
C ALA A 110 -15.75 2.70 -24.89
N GLU A 111 -14.67 3.05 -25.57
CA GLU A 111 -14.33 2.50 -26.90
C GLU A 111 -14.20 0.97 -26.85
N LYS A 112 -13.65 0.44 -25.75
CA LYS A 112 -13.44 -0.99 -25.49
C LYS A 112 -14.44 -1.56 -24.48
N PHE A 113 -15.67 -1.06 -24.44
CA PHE A 113 -16.65 -1.49 -23.43
C PHE A 113 -16.96 -2.99 -23.51
N GLU A 114 -17.22 -3.51 -24.70
CA GLU A 114 -17.55 -4.93 -24.89
C GLU A 114 -16.35 -5.83 -24.57
N GLU A 115 -15.15 -5.48 -25.06
CA GLU A 115 -13.94 -6.25 -24.74
C GLU A 115 -13.59 -6.18 -23.24
N ALA A 116 -13.87 -5.05 -22.58
CA ALA A 116 -13.74 -4.93 -21.14
C ALA A 116 -14.71 -5.85 -20.39
N LYS A 117 -15.94 -6.03 -20.90
CA LYS A 117 -16.91 -6.98 -20.32
C LYS A 117 -16.52 -8.43 -20.54
N GLU A 118 -15.95 -8.76 -21.69
CA GLU A 118 -15.39 -10.08 -21.92
C GLU A 118 -14.22 -10.37 -20.98
N LEU A 119 -13.32 -9.41 -20.77
CA LEU A 119 -12.20 -9.55 -19.83
C LEU A 119 -12.68 -9.70 -18.38
N GLU A 120 -13.71 -8.96 -17.98
CA GLU A 120 -14.34 -9.08 -16.66
C GLU A 120 -14.87 -10.51 -16.43
N ALA A 121 -15.51 -11.10 -17.44
CA ALA A 121 -15.97 -12.49 -17.37
C ALA A 121 -14.80 -13.48 -17.28
N LYS A 122 -13.74 -13.30 -18.08
CA LYS A 122 -12.54 -14.15 -18.06
C LYS A 122 -11.79 -14.09 -16.72
N LEU A 123 -11.85 -12.96 -16.02
CA LEU A 123 -11.22 -12.79 -14.72
C LEU A 123 -11.92 -13.55 -13.58
N GLN A 124 -13.20 -13.91 -13.74
CA GLN A 124 -13.98 -14.51 -12.66
C GLN A 124 -13.39 -15.84 -12.17
N GLU A 125 -13.11 -16.76 -13.10
CA GLU A 125 -12.54 -18.08 -12.80
C GLU A 125 -11.18 -18.00 -12.06
N PRO A 126 -10.14 -17.31 -12.57
CA PRO A 126 -8.86 -17.24 -11.88
C PRO A 126 -8.94 -16.51 -10.54
N LEU A 127 -9.81 -15.51 -10.40
CA LEU A 127 -10.02 -14.83 -9.10
C LEU A 127 -10.68 -15.74 -8.08
N ASP A 128 -11.63 -16.58 -8.49
CA ASP A 128 -12.24 -17.55 -7.60
C ASP A 128 -11.26 -18.67 -7.22
N ALA A 129 -10.38 -19.07 -8.13
CA ALA A 129 -9.27 -19.98 -7.84
C ALA A 129 -8.28 -19.39 -6.80
N ILE A 130 -7.99 -18.08 -6.88
CA ILE A 130 -7.18 -17.37 -5.88
C ILE A 130 -7.87 -17.39 -4.51
N LYS A 131 -9.17 -17.07 -4.44
CA LYS A 131 -9.92 -17.08 -3.17
C LYS A 131 -9.99 -18.46 -2.54
N ALA A 132 -10.09 -19.51 -3.35
CA ALA A 132 -10.14 -20.89 -2.89
C ALA A 132 -8.77 -21.44 -2.46
N CYS A 133 -7.67 -20.80 -2.84
CA CYS A 133 -6.33 -21.31 -2.58
C CYS A 133 -5.80 -20.90 -1.21
N SER A 134 -5.42 -21.90 -0.40
CA SER A 134 -4.79 -21.67 0.91
C SER A 134 -3.35 -21.15 0.83
N PHE A 135 -2.74 -21.16 -0.36
CA PHE A 135 -1.34 -20.75 -0.58
C PHE A 135 -1.20 -19.40 -1.27
N CYS A 136 -2.31 -18.75 -1.61
CA CYS A 136 -2.26 -17.44 -2.22
C CYS A 136 -2.74 -16.38 -1.21
N ASN A 137 -2.17 -15.19 -1.30
CA ASN A 137 -2.76 -14.03 -0.67
C ASN A 137 -4.00 -13.59 -1.49
N ARG A 138 -4.72 -12.57 -0.98
CA ARG A 138 -5.91 -12.04 -1.66
C ARG A 138 -5.64 -11.51 -3.07
N GLN A 139 -4.40 -11.18 -3.39
CA GLN A 139 -3.98 -10.62 -4.68
C GLN A 139 -3.50 -11.69 -5.67
N GLY A 140 -3.36 -12.96 -5.25
CA GLY A 140 -2.88 -14.06 -6.09
C GLY A 140 -1.36 -14.31 -6.03
N TYR A 141 -0.64 -13.65 -5.13
CA TYR A 141 0.77 -13.96 -4.86
C TYR A 141 0.92 -15.09 -3.85
N ARG A 142 2.02 -15.83 -3.91
CA ARG A 142 2.28 -16.95 -3.01
C ARG A 142 2.54 -16.47 -1.59
N ILE A 143 1.92 -17.12 -0.61
CA ILE A 143 2.30 -16.96 0.80
C ILE A 143 3.37 -17.99 1.17
N LEU A 144 4.39 -17.53 1.86
CA LEU A 144 5.48 -18.33 2.40
C LEU A 144 5.42 -18.29 3.93
N ALA A 145 5.94 -19.33 4.58
CA ALA A 145 6.15 -19.28 6.02
C ALA A 145 7.13 -18.16 6.36
N CYS A 146 6.88 -17.44 7.44
CA CYS A 146 7.78 -16.37 7.87
C CYS A 146 9.14 -16.95 8.24
N ASN A 147 10.19 -16.48 7.58
CA ASN A 147 11.56 -16.98 7.76
C ASN A 147 12.09 -16.75 9.19
N THR A 148 11.54 -15.79 9.92
CA THR A 148 12.01 -15.40 11.26
C THR A 148 11.40 -16.25 12.36
N CYS A 149 10.11 -16.57 12.28
CA CYS A 149 9.41 -17.39 13.28
C CYS A 149 9.02 -18.77 12.77
N GLU A 150 9.37 -19.11 11.54
CA GLU A 150 9.09 -20.39 10.88
C GLU A 150 7.59 -20.79 10.84
N GLY A 151 6.70 -19.81 11.03
CA GLY A 151 5.25 -20.03 11.09
C GLY A 151 4.65 -20.02 12.50
N GLU A 152 5.49 -19.98 13.54
CA GLU A 152 5.07 -20.01 14.96
C GLU A 152 4.42 -18.69 15.44
N LYS A 153 4.51 -17.61 14.63
CA LYS A 153 3.93 -16.27 14.88
C LYS A 153 4.58 -15.50 16.03
N GLU A 154 5.16 -16.20 16.99
CA GLU A 154 5.84 -15.67 18.15
C GLU A 154 7.32 -16.07 18.14
N LEU A 155 8.13 -15.26 18.81
CA LEU A 155 9.54 -15.52 19.03
C LEU A 155 9.77 -15.65 20.52
N GLU A 156 10.35 -16.77 20.92
CA GLU A 156 10.86 -16.96 22.26
C GLU A 156 12.12 -16.11 22.44
N GLN A 157 12.10 -15.26 23.46
CA GLN A 157 13.22 -14.38 23.79
C GLN A 157 13.49 -14.43 25.28
N SER A 158 14.72 -14.14 25.66
CA SER A 158 15.09 -13.93 27.05
C SER A 158 14.32 -12.74 27.62
N CYS A 159 13.71 -12.91 28.79
CA CYS A 159 12.89 -11.86 29.40
C CYS A 159 13.69 -10.55 29.53
N SER A 160 13.22 -9.49 28.86
CA SER A 160 13.92 -8.20 28.81
C SER A 160 14.13 -7.57 30.20
N LEU A 161 13.28 -7.92 31.17
CA LEU A 161 13.28 -7.34 32.50
C LEU A 161 14.27 -8.03 33.45
N CYS A 162 14.25 -9.36 33.55
CA CYS A 162 15.19 -10.08 34.43
C CYS A 162 16.49 -10.49 33.74
N LYS A 163 16.55 -10.46 32.40
CA LYS A 163 17.71 -10.92 31.61
C LYS A 163 18.17 -12.31 32.07
N GLU A 164 17.26 -13.27 32.07
CA GLU A 164 17.48 -14.68 32.44
C GLU A 164 17.79 -14.94 33.92
N ARG A 165 17.65 -13.95 34.80
CA ARG A 165 17.88 -14.13 36.25
C ARG A 165 16.66 -14.60 37.03
N GLY A 166 15.45 -14.46 36.47
CA GLY A 166 14.17 -14.81 37.13
C GLY A 166 13.76 -13.90 38.29
N VAL A 167 14.67 -13.04 38.75
CA VAL A 167 14.43 -12.09 39.85
C VAL A 167 14.83 -10.68 39.45
N VAL A 168 14.12 -9.70 40.01
CA VAL A 168 14.37 -8.27 39.81
C VAL A 168 14.49 -7.57 41.16
N GLY A 169 15.23 -6.47 41.21
CA GLY A 169 15.35 -5.67 42.43
C GLY A 169 14.02 -5.04 42.81
N CYS A 170 13.70 -5.00 44.11
CA CYS A 170 12.54 -4.29 44.62
C CYS A 170 12.66 -2.79 44.29
N ASN A 171 11.69 -2.26 43.55
CA ASN A 171 11.63 -0.86 43.15
C ASN A 171 11.47 0.09 44.35
N ARG A 172 10.84 -0.37 45.43
CA ARG A 172 10.59 0.43 46.63
C ARG A 172 11.83 0.65 47.49
N CYS A 173 12.67 -0.36 47.66
CA CYS A 173 13.93 -0.25 48.42
C CYS A 173 15.19 -0.23 47.53
N PHE A 174 15.05 -0.12 46.20
CA PHE A 174 16.15 -0.12 45.23
C PHE A 174 17.14 -1.28 45.41
N GLY A 175 16.63 -2.49 45.68
CA GLY A 175 17.50 -3.66 45.86
C GLY A 175 18.08 -3.86 47.27
N LYS A 176 17.89 -2.91 48.20
CA LYS A 176 18.57 -2.93 49.52
C LYS A 176 17.89 -3.76 50.61
N GLY A 177 16.63 -4.14 50.44
CA GLY A 177 15.81 -4.80 51.48
C GLY A 177 15.33 -3.87 52.61
N LEU A 178 15.92 -2.68 52.74
CA LEU A 178 15.66 -1.73 53.82
C LEU A 178 15.29 -0.34 53.27
N LEU A 179 14.37 0.35 53.95
CA LEU A 179 13.95 1.73 53.70
C LEU A 179 14.54 2.65 54.76
N THR A 180 15.23 3.71 54.33
CA THR A 180 15.76 4.74 55.23
C THR A 180 14.78 5.89 55.32
N LYS A 181 14.32 6.21 56.54
CA LYS A 181 13.51 7.41 56.81
C LYS A 181 14.22 8.28 57.84
N ARG A 182 14.14 9.60 57.68
CA ARG A 182 14.57 10.52 58.73
C ARG A 182 13.42 10.81 59.66
N ASN A 183 13.66 10.69 60.96
CA ASN A 183 12.67 11.04 61.97
C ASN A 183 12.70 12.54 62.30
N VAL A 184 11.83 12.96 63.23
CA VAL A 184 11.73 14.36 63.70
C VAL A 184 13.01 14.89 64.36
N PHE A 185 13.93 14.01 64.76
CA PHE A 185 15.24 14.36 65.32
C PHE A 185 16.37 14.34 64.28
N ASN A 186 16.02 14.20 62.99
CA ASN A 186 16.99 14.11 61.89
C ASN A 186 17.92 12.89 61.98
N LEU A 187 17.56 11.86 62.76
CA LEU A 187 18.24 10.57 62.80
C LEU A 187 17.71 9.67 61.69
N ILE A 188 18.58 8.83 61.12
CA ILE A 188 18.21 7.87 60.08
C ILE A 188 17.74 6.58 60.74
N GLU A 189 16.49 6.20 60.48
CA GLU A 189 15.92 4.91 60.89
C GLU A 189 15.83 3.97 59.69
N TYR A 190 16.16 2.70 59.93
CA TYR A 190 16.08 1.62 58.95
C TYR A 190 14.84 0.79 59.22
N HIS A 191 13.99 0.65 58.22
CA HIS A 191 12.78 -0.15 58.27
C HIS A 191 12.88 -1.25 57.22
N GLU A 192 12.47 -2.47 57.54
CA GLU A 192 12.37 -3.53 56.52
C GLU A 192 11.38 -3.11 55.42
N CYS A 193 11.75 -3.43 54.18
CA CYS A 193 10.88 -3.16 53.05
C CYS A 193 9.75 -4.18 53.02
N ASP A 194 8.55 -3.75 53.40
CA ASP A 194 7.28 -4.47 53.34
C ASP A 194 6.97 -5.12 51.98
N GLN A 195 7.41 -4.53 50.86
CA GLN A 195 7.14 -5.09 49.53
C GLN A 195 8.01 -6.31 49.18
N CYS A 196 9.20 -6.43 49.77
CA CYS A 196 10.11 -7.56 49.50
C CYS A 196 10.53 -8.32 50.76
N ASN A 197 9.85 -8.07 51.88
CA ASN A 197 10.11 -8.69 53.18
C ASN A 197 11.61 -8.71 53.56
N GLY A 198 12.32 -7.61 53.31
CA GLY A 198 13.74 -7.51 53.62
C GLY A 198 14.71 -8.14 52.60
N GLU A 199 14.24 -8.90 51.60
CA GLU A 199 15.13 -9.60 50.65
C GLU A 199 15.77 -8.68 49.61
N GLY A 200 15.16 -7.52 49.37
CA GLY A 200 15.59 -6.55 48.36
C GLY A 200 15.30 -6.97 46.91
N LYS A 201 14.80 -8.17 46.67
CA LYS A 201 14.47 -8.72 45.35
C LYS A 201 13.09 -9.39 45.38
N HIS A 202 12.49 -9.55 44.22
CA HIS A 202 11.26 -10.34 44.03
C HIS A 202 11.32 -11.07 42.69
N THR A 203 10.48 -12.09 42.53
CA THR A 203 10.30 -12.80 41.26
C THR A 203 9.94 -11.81 40.16
N CYS A 204 10.52 -11.98 38.97
CA CYS A 204 10.28 -11.09 37.85
C CYS A 204 8.79 -11.08 37.49
N PRO A 205 8.08 -9.95 37.60
CA PRO A 205 6.63 -9.89 37.34
C PRO A 205 6.27 -9.99 35.85
N ARG A 206 7.28 -10.13 34.97
CA ARG A 206 7.10 -10.17 33.52
C ARG A 206 7.18 -11.59 32.95
N CYS A 207 8.00 -12.45 33.55
CA CYS A 207 8.10 -13.85 33.17
C CYS A 207 7.71 -14.80 34.30
N ASP A 208 7.28 -14.26 35.46
CA ASP A 208 6.96 -15.02 36.67
C ASP A 208 8.02 -16.04 37.11
N GLY A 209 9.27 -15.84 36.69
CA GLY A 209 10.40 -16.73 36.97
C GLY A 209 10.77 -17.69 35.83
N ASP A 210 9.96 -17.77 34.75
CA ASP A 210 10.17 -18.68 33.61
C ASP A 210 11.34 -18.29 32.70
N LEU A 211 11.97 -17.13 32.96
CA LEU A 211 13.14 -16.59 32.26
C LEU A 211 12.90 -16.19 30.79
N LYS A 212 11.81 -16.66 30.19
CA LYS A 212 11.45 -16.50 28.80
C LYS A 212 10.26 -15.56 28.65
N GLU A 213 10.19 -14.88 27.52
CA GLU A 213 9.03 -14.13 27.08
C GLU A 213 8.74 -14.42 25.60
N PHE A 214 7.46 -14.50 25.26
CA PHE A 214 7.01 -14.65 23.90
C PHE A 214 6.64 -13.26 23.36
N THR A 215 7.24 -12.91 22.24
CA THR A 215 6.95 -11.65 21.55
C THR A 215 6.39 -11.93 20.18
N THR A 216 5.46 -11.11 19.72
CA THR A 216 4.95 -11.24 18.35
C THR A 216 6.09 -11.02 17.36
N CYS A 217 6.16 -11.90 16.36
CA CYS A 217 7.19 -11.80 15.33
C CYS A 217 7.00 -10.49 14.57
N ARG A 218 8.00 -9.59 14.66
CA ARG A 218 7.92 -8.26 14.01
C ARG A 218 7.92 -8.35 12.49
N THR A 219 8.51 -9.41 11.93
CA THR A 219 8.61 -9.61 10.48
C THR A 219 7.26 -9.90 9.84
N CYS A 220 6.45 -10.78 10.45
CA CYS A 220 5.11 -11.14 9.95
C CYS A 220 3.96 -10.52 10.76
N GLN A 221 4.28 -9.68 11.75
CA GLN A 221 3.30 -9.05 12.65
C GLN A 221 2.34 -10.05 13.33
N GLY A 222 2.81 -11.28 13.57
CA GLY A 222 2.02 -12.35 14.17
C GLY A 222 1.15 -13.16 13.20
N GLU A 223 1.22 -12.92 11.89
CA GLU A 223 0.48 -13.74 10.90
C GLU A 223 1.13 -15.13 10.71
N GLY A 224 2.45 -15.23 10.89
CA GLY A 224 3.23 -16.45 10.66
C GLY A 224 3.56 -16.69 9.18
N THR A 225 3.01 -15.90 8.27
CA THR A 225 3.26 -15.96 6.84
C THR A 225 3.72 -14.61 6.29
N ILE A 226 4.42 -14.63 5.17
CA ILE A 226 4.82 -13.45 4.40
C ILE A 226 4.40 -13.64 2.94
N ALA A 227 3.98 -12.58 2.27
CA ALA A 227 3.71 -12.62 0.83
C ALA A 227 5.04 -12.59 0.05
N SER A 228 5.19 -13.43 -0.96
CA SER A 228 6.29 -13.36 -1.92
C SER A 228 5.90 -12.52 -3.14
N GLU A 229 6.89 -12.19 -3.95
CA GLU A 229 6.69 -11.55 -5.26
C GLU A 229 6.30 -12.57 -6.35
N GLU A 230 6.37 -13.87 -6.06
CA GLU A 230 6.03 -14.94 -7.00
C GLU A 230 4.51 -15.09 -7.13
N ILE A 231 4.03 -15.13 -8.37
CA ILE A 231 2.63 -15.47 -8.66
C ILE A 231 2.38 -16.92 -8.25
N CYS A 232 1.27 -17.12 -7.54
CA CYS A 232 0.84 -18.40 -7.02
C CYS A 232 0.47 -19.35 -8.17
N ASP A 233 1.06 -20.55 -8.22
CA ASP A 233 0.74 -21.60 -9.19
C ASP A 233 -0.36 -22.55 -8.71
N HIS A 234 -0.97 -22.25 -7.55
CA HIS A 234 -1.97 -23.07 -6.85
C HIS A 234 -1.51 -24.50 -6.52
N LYS A 235 -0.21 -24.78 -6.61
CA LYS A 235 0.37 -26.09 -6.30
C LYS A 235 1.12 -26.04 -4.97
N GLU A 236 0.97 -27.11 -4.20
CA GLU A 236 1.80 -27.30 -3.01
C GLU A 236 3.26 -27.45 -3.45
N LYS A 237 4.13 -26.54 -2.99
CA LYS A 237 5.59 -26.67 -3.13
C LYS A 237 6.13 -27.17 -1.80
N PRO A 238 7.15 -28.05 -1.80
CA PRO A 238 7.77 -28.52 -0.58
C PRO A 238 8.33 -27.35 0.23
N ARG A 239 7.98 -27.33 1.52
CA ARG A 239 8.30 -26.23 2.47
C ARG A 239 9.80 -26.01 2.72
N HIS A 240 10.64 -26.93 2.28
CA HIS A 240 12.08 -26.87 2.52
C HIS A 240 12.82 -27.60 1.40
N LEU A 241 13.85 -26.98 0.82
CA LEU A 241 14.73 -27.62 -0.17
C LEU A 241 15.32 -28.94 0.37
N SER A 242 15.42 -29.11 1.69
CA SER A 242 15.91 -30.35 2.32
C SER A 242 15.02 -31.56 2.07
N SER A 243 13.69 -31.41 1.93
CA SER A 243 12.82 -32.55 1.60
C SER A 243 12.93 -32.95 0.13
N LEU A 244 13.15 -31.98 -0.76
CA LEU A 244 13.49 -32.21 -2.17
C LEU A 244 14.84 -32.91 -2.32
N PHE A 245 15.86 -32.44 -1.60
CA PHE A 245 17.18 -33.11 -1.55
C PHE A 245 17.10 -34.53 -1.01
N ARG A 246 16.28 -34.77 0.03
CA ARG A 246 16.07 -36.11 0.60
C ARG A 246 15.29 -37.02 -0.36
N GLN A 247 14.33 -36.51 -1.11
CA GLN A 247 13.64 -37.26 -2.18
C GLN A 247 14.58 -37.61 -3.34
N MET A 248 15.45 -36.69 -3.76
CA MET A 248 16.45 -36.98 -4.79
C MET A 248 17.50 -38.00 -4.32
N GLN A 249 17.93 -37.94 -3.06
CA GLN A 249 18.84 -38.94 -2.48
C GLN A 249 18.22 -40.34 -2.47
N ASN A 250 16.93 -40.45 -2.16
CA ASN A 250 16.23 -41.74 -2.14
C ASN A 250 15.83 -42.27 -3.53
N SER A 251 15.97 -41.48 -4.60
CA SER A 251 15.69 -41.91 -5.99
C SER A 251 16.93 -42.39 -6.75
N HIS A 252 18.10 -42.41 -6.11
CA HIS A 252 19.36 -42.86 -6.67
C HIS A 252 19.85 -44.22 -6.11
N ASP A 253 19.03 -44.88 -5.28
CA ASP A 253 19.17 -46.28 -4.86
C ASP A 253 18.12 -47.15 -5.58
#